data_AF-A0A6J1U015-F1
#
_entry.id   AF-A0A6J1U015-F1
#
_cell.length_a   1.000
_cell.length_b   1.000
_cell.length_c   1.000
_cell.angle_alpha   90.00
_cell.angle_beta   90.00
_cell.angle_gamma   90.00
#
_symmetry.space_group_name_H-M   'P 1'
#
loop_
_entity.id
_entity.type
_entity.pdbx_description
1 polymer ?
#
loop_
_entity_poly.entity_id
_entity_poly.type
_entity_poly.pdbx_seq_one_letter_code
_entity_poly.pdbx_strand_id
1 'polypeptide(L)'
;MEAAERWRASAGETEAWMDKAVDMAKDALENGEVPVGCLMVYNNEIVGKGRNEVNETKNATRHAEMVAIDQVLDWCQQHKKQPEEVFTHTVLYVTVEPCIMCAAALRMMKIPLVVYGCQNERFGGCGSVLDISSATLTDTGEPFQCIAGYRSEEAVEMLKTFYRQENPNAPKSKVRKKEFSK
;
A
#
# COMPACT_ATOMS: atom_id res chain seq x y z
N MET A 1 26.31 -0.94 2.08
CA MET A 1 25.70 -1.83 3.09
C MET A 1 25.20 -1.05 4.32
N GLU A 2 25.74 0.12 4.67
CA GLU A 2 25.29 0.91 5.83
C GLU A 2 23.91 1.60 5.69
N ALA A 3 23.47 1.98 4.49
CA ALA A 3 22.22 2.73 4.32
C ALA A 3 20.94 1.90 4.60
N ALA A 4 21.01 0.57 4.48
CA ALA A 4 19.88 -0.33 4.68
C ALA A 4 19.56 -0.59 6.16
N GLU A 5 20.55 -0.48 7.04
CA GLU A 5 20.37 -0.71 8.48
C GLU A 5 19.77 0.52 9.19
N ARG A 6 19.95 1.71 8.61
CA ARG A 6 19.50 2.98 9.20
C ARG A 6 17.98 3.10 9.40
N TRP A 7 17.19 2.39 8.58
CA TRP A 7 15.73 2.50 8.55
C TRP A 7 15.01 1.24 9.02
N ARG A 8 15.76 0.19 9.37
CA ARG A 8 15.18 -1.10 9.73
C ARG A 8 14.76 -1.10 11.19
N ALA A 9 13.45 -1.05 11.40
CA ALA A 9 12.84 -1.45 12.66
C ALA A 9 13.18 -2.93 12.97
N SER A 10 13.12 -3.31 14.24
CA SER A 10 13.22 -4.73 14.62
C SER A 10 12.10 -5.56 13.96
N ALA A 11 12.28 -6.88 13.92
CA ALA A 11 11.25 -7.77 13.38
C ALA A 11 9.91 -7.59 14.11
N GLY A 12 9.93 -7.50 15.44
CA GLY A 12 8.72 -7.29 16.26
C GLY A 12 8.05 -5.93 16.04
N GLU A 13 8.83 -4.85 15.85
CA GLU A 13 8.26 -3.55 15.49
C GLU A 13 7.65 -3.57 14.08
N THR A 14 8.32 -4.22 13.11
CA THR A 14 7.82 -4.37 11.76
C THR A 14 6.48 -5.11 11.72
N GLU A 15 6.35 -6.19 12.51
CA GLU A 15 5.07 -6.89 12.68
C GLU A 15 4.00 -5.98 13.27
N ALA A 16 4.32 -5.24 14.35
CA ALA A 16 3.38 -4.32 14.98
C ALA A 16 2.91 -3.19 14.04
N TRP A 17 3.77 -2.70 13.16
CA TRP A 17 3.37 -1.73 12.12
C TRP A 17 2.52 -2.36 11.03
N MET A 18 2.87 -3.56 10.56
CA MET A 18 2.05 -4.27 9.58
C MET A 18 0.67 -4.62 10.13
N ASP A 19 0.54 -4.99 11.41
CA ASP A 19 -0.74 -5.26 12.05
C ASP A 19 -1.68 -4.05 12.00
N LYS A 20 -1.14 -2.85 12.25
CA LYS A 20 -1.91 -1.61 12.12
C LYS A 20 -2.23 -1.25 10.66
N ALA A 21 -1.38 -1.61 9.70
CA ALA A 21 -1.69 -1.48 8.28
C ALA A 21 -2.81 -2.45 7.86
N VAL A 22 -2.86 -3.65 8.45
CA VAL A 22 -3.96 -4.60 8.30
C VAL A 22 -5.26 -4.04 8.86
N ASP A 23 -5.24 -3.32 9.99
CA ASP A 23 -6.44 -2.65 10.51
C ASP A 23 -7.00 -1.62 9.51
N MET A 24 -6.13 -0.87 8.83
CA MET A 24 -6.55 0.04 7.75
C MET A 24 -7.15 -0.71 6.54
N ALA A 25 -6.64 -1.90 6.21
CA ALA A 25 -7.18 -2.75 5.15
C ALA A 25 -8.55 -3.33 5.52
N LYS A 26 -8.76 -3.67 6.80
CA LYS A 26 -10.07 -4.08 7.33
C LYS A 26 -11.08 -2.95 7.24
N ASP A 27 -10.69 -1.73 7.62
CA ASP A 27 -11.53 -0.54 7.47
C ASP A 27 -11.90 -0.30 5.99
N ALA A 28 -10.97 -0.46 5.03
CA ALA A 28 -11.32 -0.43 3.61
C ALA A 28 -12.36 -1.51 3.24
N LEU A 29 -12.16 -2.75 3.68
CA LEU A 29 -13.09 -3.84 3.38
C LEU A 29 -14.50 -3.56 3.89
N GLU A 30 -14.62 -3.09 5.13
CA GLU A 30 -15.90 -2.75 5.78
C GLU A 30 -16.63 -1.62 5.06
N ASN A 31 -15.89 -0.71 4.45
CA ASN A 31 -16.42 0.40 3.65
C ASN A 31 -16.60 0.06 2.15
N GLY A 32 -16.47 -1.23 1.76
CA GLY A 32 -16.68 -1.67 0.38
C GLY A 32 -15.58 -1.22 -0.60
N GLU A 33 -14.38 -0.96 -0.08
CA GLU A 33 -13.18 -0.62 -0.85
C GLU A 33 -12.28 -1.85 -1.01
N VAL A 34 -11.39 -1.83 -2.01
CA VAL A 34 -10.36 -2.87 -2.14
C VAL A 34 -9.53 -2.87 -0.85
N PRO A 35 -9.35 -4.01 -0.15
CA PRO A 35 -8.80 -4.05 1.21
C PRO A 35 -7.27 -3.91 1.22
N VAL A 36 -6.82 -2.72 0.89
CA VAL A 36 -5.42 -2.30 0.96
C VAL A 36 -5.31 -1.20 2.00
N GLY A 37 -4.40 -1.39 2.94
CA GLY A 37 -4.11 -0.46 4.01
C GLY A 37 -2.60 -0.26 4.15
N CYS A 38 -2.19 0.92 4.58
CA CYS A 38 -0.79 1.24 4.79
C CYS A 38 -0.53 2.26 5.89
N LEU A 39 0.72 2.29 6.34
CA LEU A 39 1.27 3.28 7.26
C LEU A 39 2.60 3.81 6.74
N MET A 40 2.81 5.11 6.90
CA MET A 40 4.10 5.76 6.75
C MET A 40 4.65 6.11 8.12
N VAL A 41 5.84 5.57 8.44
CA VAL A 41 6.49 5.71 9.75
C VAL A 41 7.80 6.48 9.61
N TYR A 42 7.93 7.59 10.32
CA TYR A 42 9.11 8.44 10.39
C TYR A 42 9.56 8.52 11.85
N ASN A 43 10.80 8.15 12.14
CA ASN A 43 11.36 8.17 13.51
C ASN A 43 10.46 7.50 14.58
N ASN A 44 9.95 6.30 14.29
CA ASN A 44 9.02 5.54 15.14
C ASN A 44 7.66 6.21 15.41
N GLU A 45 7.32 7.25 14.65
CA GLU A 45 6.02 7.91 14.67
C GLU A 45 5.26 7.62 13.37
N ILE A 46 3.97 7.34 13.47
CA ILE A 46 3.09 7.23 12.30
C ILE A 46 2.79 8.66 11.82
N VAL A 47 3.31 9.01 10.64
CA VAL A 47 3.12 10.33 10.01
C VAL A 47 2.08 10.30 8.90
N GLY A 48 1.70 9.11 8.42
CA GLY A 48 0.61 8.95 7.46
C GLY A 48 -0.07 7.60 7.61
N LYS A 49 -1.40 7.59 7.45
CA LYS A 49 -2.24 6.39 7.41
C LYS A 49 -3.02 6.40 6.11
N GLY A 50 -3.10 5.26 5.45
CA GLY A 50 -3.80 5.15 4.18
C GLY A 50 -4.65 3.90 4.12
N ARG A 51 -5.82 4.03 3.50
CA ARG A 51 -6.57 2.90 2.98
C ARG A 51 -7.03 3.22 1.56
N ASN A 52 -7.47 2.22 0.80
CA ASN A 52 -8.09 2.51 -0.49
C ASN A 52 -9.37 3.33 -0.29
N GLU A 53 -9.52 4.40 -1.07
CA GLU A 53 -10.65 5.34 -1.02
C GLU A 53 -11.20 5.63 -2.44
N VAL A 54 -10.91 4.76 -3.41
CA VAL A 54 -11.25 4.99 -4.83
C VAL A 54 -12.75 5.16 -5.04
N ASN A 55 -13.58 4.33 -4.41
CA ASN A 55 -15.03 4.41 -4.54
C ASN A 55 -15.59 5.62 -3.80
N GLU A 56 -15.16 5.85 -2.56
CA GLU A 56 -15.60 6.92 -1.68
C GLU A 56 -15.33 8.31 -2.31
N THR A 57 -14.12 8.49 -2.84
CA THR A 57 -13.68 9.76 -3.44
C THR A 57 -14.02 9.89 -4.93
N LYS A 58 -14.45 8.80 -5.57
CA LYS A 58 -14.65 8.71 -7.03
C LYS A 58 -13.39 9.10 -7.81
N ASN A 59 -12.22 8.81 -7.26
CA ASN A 59 -10.93 9.11 -7.86
C ASN A 59 -10.07 7.85 -7.90
N ALA A 60 -9.76 7.41 -9.12
CA ALA A 60 -9.00 6.20 -9.39
C ALA A 60 -7.57 6.20 -8.82
N THR A 61 -7.03 7.37 -8.45
CA THR A 61 -5.68 7.46 -7.88
C THR A 61 -5.65 7.31 -6.36
N ARG A 62 -6.80 7.24 -5.69
CA ARG A 62 -6.90 7.20 -4.21
C ARG A 62 -6.64 5.82 -3.63
N HIS A 63 -5.49 5.25 -3.99
CA HIS A 63 -4.93 4.07 -3.36
C HIS A 63 -4.36 4.43 -1.98
N ALA A 64 -4.22 3.43 -1.11
CA ALA A 64 -3.75 3.61 0.26
C ALA A 64 -2.45 4.41 0.34
N GLU A 65 -1.46 4.11 -0.51
CA GLU A 65 -0.16 4.78 -0.52
C GLU A 65 -0.29 6.27 -0.87
N MET A 66 -1.17 6.62 -1.80
CA MET A 66 -1.42 8.02 -2.19
C MET A 66 -2.12 8.78 -1.07
N VAL A 67 -3.08 8.14 -0.39
CA VAL A 67 -3.76 8.71 0.79
C VAL A 67 -2.75 8.96 1.92
N ALA A 68 -1.85 8.01 2.18
CA ALA A 68 -0.83 8.17 3.21
C ALA A 68 0.18 9.28 2.87
N ILE A 69 0.57 9.43 1.59
CA ILE A 69 1.45 10.52 1.13
C ILE A 69 0.83 11.89 1.46
N ASP A 70 -0.47 12.08 1.21
CA ASP A 70 -1.14 13.35 1.53
C ASP A 70 -1.11 13.61 3.04
N GLN A 71 -1.37 12.60 3.86
CA GLN A 71 -1.30 12.75 5.31
C GLN A 71 0.11 13.10 5.79
N VAL A 72 1.16 12.57 5.16
CA VAL A 72 2.55 12.98 5.47
C VAL A 72 2.78 14.44 5.11
N LEU A 73 2.27 14.92 3.98
CA LEU A 73 2.36 16.33 3.60
C LEU A 73 1.67 17.25 4.61
N ASP A 74 0.45 16.87 5.04
CA ASP A 74 -0.30 17.59 6.07
C ASP A 74 0.46 17.58 7.41
N TRP A 75 1.00 16.43 7.81
CA TRP A 75 1.82 16.31 9.03
C TRP A 75 3.06 17.22 8.96
N CYS A 76 3.74 17.26 7.81
CA CYS A 76 4.91 18.13 7.59
C CYS A 76 4.54 19.60 7.75
N GLN A 77 3.40 20.03 7.19
CA GLN A 77 2.92 21.40 7.31
C GLN A 77 2.63 21.76 8.77
N GLN A 78 1.96 20.87 9.51
CA GLN A 78 1.62 21.09 10.92
C GLN A 78 2.86 21.18 11.81
N HIS A 79 3.88 20.38 11.53
CA HIS A 79 5.12 20.31 12.32
C HIS A 79 6.24 21.22 11.78
N LYS A 80 5.97 22.01 10.73
CA LYS A 80 6.94 22.89 10.05
C LYS A 80 8.21 22.15 9.61
N LYS A 81 8.03 20.91 9.14
CA LYS A 81 9.08 20.05 8.59
C LYS A 81 9.11 20.12 7.07
N GLN A 82 10.28 19.93 6.48
CA GLN A 82 10.41 19.84 5.03
C GLN A 82 9.97 18.44 4.56
N PRO A 83 9.04 18.32 3.60
CA PRO A 83 8.58 17.02 3.12
C PRO A 83 9.70 16.10 2.63
N GLU A 84 10.69 16.65 1.92
CA GLU A 84 11.84 15.88 1.42
C GLU A 84 12.66 15.25 2.56
N GLU A 85 12.83 15.96 3.69
CA GLU A 85 13.49 15.42 4.88
C GLU A 85 12.69 14.24 5.45
N VAL A 86 11.38 14.38 5.53
CA VAL A 86 10.52 13.36 6.15
C VAL A 86 10.43 12.11 5.28
N PHE A 87 10.12 12.26 3.99
CA PHE A 87 9.98 11.10 3.08
C PHE A 87 11.28 10.29 2.96
N THR A 88 12.44 10.94 2.87
CA THR A 88 13.75 10.24 2.77
C THR A 88 14.12 9.43 4.02
N HIS A 89 13.38 9.60 5.11
CA HIS A 89 13.57 8.94 6.40
C HIS A 89 12.31 8.15 6.82
N THR A 90 11.37 7.94 5.89
CA THR A 90 10.08 7.27 6.14
C THR A 90 10.10 5.84 5.62
N VAL A 91 9.57 4.89 6.40
CA VAL A 91 9.29 3.52 5.95
C VAL A 91 7.80 3.38 5.66
N LEU A 92 7.47 2.80 4.51
CA LEU A 92 6.10 2.42 4.18
C LEU A 92 5.85 0.96 4.61
N TYR A 93 4.77 0.71 5.33
CA TYR A 93 4.22 -0.62 5.59
C TYR A 93 2.88 -0.74 4.87
N VAL A 94 2.71 -1.69 3.95
CA VAL A 94 1.49 -1.82 3.13
C VAL A 94 1.06 -3.28 2.98
N THR A 95 -0.24 -3.57 3.06
CA THR A 95 -0.73 -4.96 3.07
C THR A 95 -0.51 -5.71 1.75
N VAL A 96 -0.48 -4.99 0.63
CA VAL A 96 -0.34 -5.53 -0.73
C VAL A 96 0.80 -4.80 -1.43
N GLU A 97 1.58 -5.52 -2.24
CA GLU A 97 2.64 -4.92 -3.06
C GLU A 97 2.11 -3.70 -3.84
N PRO A 98 2.81 -2.54 -3.75
CA PRO A 98 2.42 -1.34 -4.46
C PRO A 98 2.24 -1.58 -5.96
N CYS A 99 1.18 -1.03 -6.53
CA CYS A 99 1.02 -1.06 -7.98
C CYS A 99 2.07 -0.16 -8.67
N ILE A 100 2.21 -0.28 -10.00
CA ILE A 100 3.15 0.54 -10.81
C ILE A 100 3.02 2.05 -10.51
N MET A 101 1.80 2.58 -10.38
CA MET A 101 1.57 3.99 -10.05
C MET A 101 2.11 4.35 -8.67
N CYS A 102 1.75 3.57 -7.64
CA CYS A 102 2.18 3.83 -6.27
C CYS A 102 3.70 3.67 -6.14
N ALA A 103 4.29 2.64 -6.75
CA ALA A 103 5.74 2.43 -6.78
C ALA A 103 6.47 3.62 -7.42
N ALA A 104 5.97 4.16 -8.53
CA ALA A 104 6.53 5.37 -9.14
C ALA A 104 6.42 6.59 -8.22
N ALA A 105 5.28 6.78 -7.54
CA ALA A 105 5.11 7.86 -6.58
C ALA A 105 6.11 7.77 -5.41
N LEU A 106 6.27 6.58 -4.82
CA LEU A 106 7.21 6.35 -3.72
C LEU A 106 8.66 6.61 -4.14
N ARG A 107 9.01 6.24 -5.38
CA ARG A 107 10.30 6.54 -6.01
C ARG A 107 10.55 8.05 -6.12
N MET A 108 9.56 8.81 -6.60
CA MET A 108 9.63 10.27 -6.70
C MET A 108 9.75 10.95 -5.34
N MET A 109 9.10 10.40 -4.31
CA MET A 109 9.22 10.88 -2.92
C MET A 109 10.52 10.44 -2.23
N LYS A 110 11.34 9.60 -2.88
CA LYS A 110 12.59 9.06 -2.34
C LYS A 110 12.40 8.28 -1.04
N ILE A 111 11.29 7.55 -0.92
CA ILE A 111 11.06 6.63 0.20
C ILE A 111 12.18 5.56 0.17
N PRO A 112 12.95 5.35 1.25
CA PRO A 112 14.06 4.41 1.24
C PRO A 112 13.64 2.93 1.29
N LEU A 113 12.51 2.63 1.94
CA LEU A 113 12.11 1.26 2.27
C LEU A 113 10.59 1.08 2.24
N VAL A 114 10.16 0.03 1.55
CA VAL A 114 8.78 -0.47 1.52
C VAL A 114 8.75 -1.89 2.06
N VAL A 115 7.95 -2.09 3.11
CA VAL A 115 7.61 -3.40 3.65
C VAL A 115 6.20 -3.73 3.21
N TYR A 116 5.99 -4.89 2.58
CA TYR A 116 4.68 -5.29 2.15
C TYR A 116 4.31 -6.73 2.49
N GLY A 117 2.99 -6.97 2.50
CA GLY A 117 2.44 -8.29 2.76
C GLY A 117 2.48 -9.20 1.55
N CYS A 118 1.37 -9.31 0.82
CA CYS A 118 1.29 -10.21 -0.32
C CYS A 118 1.71 -9.53 -1.63
N GLN A 119 2.10 -10.35 -2.61
CA GLN A 119 2.38 -9.89 -3.97
C GLN A 119 1.12 -9.39 -4.68
N ASN A 120 1.31 -8.52 -5.67
CA ASN A 120 0.27 -8.01 -6.54
C ASN A 120 0.46 -8.55 -7.96
N GLU A 121 -0.12 -9.73 -8.21
CA GLU A 121 0.07 -10.48 -9.46
C GLU A 121 -0.42 -9.77 -10.72
N ARG A 122 -1.32 -8.79 -10.57
CA ARG A 122 -1.94 -8.10 -11.72
C ARG A 122 -1.34 -6.74 -12.03
N PHE A 123 -0.88 -6.03 -11.01
CA PHE A 123 -0.46 -4.62 -11.16
C PHE A 123 0.83 -4.28 -10.41
N GLY A 124 1.51 -5.25 -9.80
CA GLY A 124 2.66 -5.05 -8.93
C GLY A 124 3.82 -4.32 -9.60
N GLY A 125 4.24 -3.23 -8.97
CA GLY A 125 5.32 -2.35 -9.41
C GLY A 125 6.65 -2.60 -8.71
N CYS A 126 6.73 -3.61 -7.83
CA CYS A 126 7.93 -3.91 -7.05
C CYS A 126 8.46 -5.32 -7.36
N GLY A 127 8.18 -5.84 -8.56
CA GLY A 127 8.72 -7.10 -9.06
C GLY A 127 7.68 -8.09 -9.62
N SER A 128 6.41 -8.01 -9.23
CA SER A 128 5.41 -8.99 -9.71
C SER A 128 5.05 -8.81 -11.19
N VAL A 129 4.89 -7.57 -11.65
CA VAL A 129 4.60 -7.26 -13.07
C VAL A 129 5.72 -6.43 -13.67
N LEU A 130 6.06 -5.31 -13.03
CA LEU A 130 7.23 -4.49 -13.32
C LEU A 130 8.01 -4.27 -12.03
N ASP A 131 9.29 -3.98 -12.16
CA ASP A 131 10.15 -3.62 -11.02
C ASP A 131 10.57 -2.14 -11.11
N ILE A 132 9.64 -1.25 -10.77
CA ILE A 132 9.89 0.20 -10.65
C ILE A 132 10.80 0.51 -9.45
N SER A 133 10.77 -0.36 -8.43
CA SER A 133 11.53 -0.20 -7.19
C SER A 133 13.04 -0.24 -7.42
N SER A 134 13.51 -1.12 -8.31
CA SER A 134 14.94 -1.30 -8.60
C SER A 134 15.38 -0.84 -9.99
N ALA A 135 14.45 -0.53 -10.90
CA ALA A 135 14.79 -0.14 -12.28
C ALA A 135 15.69 1.11 -12.34
N THR A 136 16.62 1.08 -13.30
CA THR A 136 17.43 2.24 -13.70
C THR A 136 16.63 3.12 -14.65
N LEU A 137 15.96 4.13 -14.10
CA LEU A 137 15.11 5.05 -14.83
C LEU A 137 15.62 6.49 -14.66
N THR A 138 15.94 7.16 -15.77
CA THR A 138 16.46 8.53 -15.77
C THR A 138 15.37 9.52 -15.34
N ASP A 139 15.70 10.47 -14.45
CA ASP A 139 14.82 11.58 -14.03
C ASP A 139 13.48 11.18 -13.36
N THR A 140 13.42 10.03 -12.66
CA THR A 140 12.18 9.52 -12.02
C THR A 140 12.27 9.32 -10.50
N GLY A 141 13.29 9.86 -9.85
CA GLY A 141 13.56 9.67 -8.41
C GLY A 141 14.51 8.50 -8.12
N GLU A 142 14.56 8.09 -6.86
CA GLU A 142 15.58 7.16 -6.34
C GLU A 142 15.03 5.73 -6.16
N PRO A 143 15.78 4.67 -6.50
CA PRO A 143 15.42 3.29 -6.17
C PRO A 143 15.19 3.10 -4.67
N PHE A 144 14.34 2.15 -4.32
CA PHE A 144 14.01 1.84 -2.94
C PHE A 144 14.03 0.35 -2.65
N GLN A 145 14.23 -0.01 -1.38
CA GLN A 145 14.28 -1.40 -0.97
C GLN A 145 12.87 -1.94 -0.70
N CYS A 146 12.69 -3.22 -0.99
CA CYS A 146 11.45 -3.94 -0.77
C CYS A 146 11.68 -5.13 0.18
N ILE A 147 10.82 -5.27 1.19
CA ILE A 147 10.76 -6.46 2.04
C ILE A 147 9.34 -7.01 1.97
N ALA A 148 9.20 -8.23 1.46
CA ALA A 148 7.91 -8.89 1.29
C ALA A 148 7.62 -9.88 2.42
N GLY A 149 6.37 -10.32 2.55
CA GLY A 149 6.01 -11.53 3.32
C GLY A 149 5.28 -11.28 4.64
N TYR A 150 5.03 -10.03 5.03
CA TYR A 150 4.43 -9.73 6.34
C TYR A 150 2.91 -9.78 6.30
N ARG A 151 2.29 -10.67 7.09
CA ARG A 151 0.82 -10.88 7.11
C ARG A 151 0.25 -11.20 5.70
N SER A 152 1.05 -11.80 4.83
CA SER A 152 0.64 -12.06 3.43
C SER A 152 -0.61 -12.93 3.32
N GLU A 153 -0.74 -13.96 4.15
CA GLU A 153 -1.91 -14.85 4.13
C GLU A 153 -3.20 -14.09 4.45
N GLU A 154 -3.16 -13.20 5.45
CA GLU A 154 -4.31 -12.38 5.84
C GLU A 154 -4.65 -11.36 4.76
N ALA A 155 -3.64 -10.69 4.18
CA ALA A 155 -3.85 -9.76 3.06
C ALA A 155 -4.50 -10.46 1.85
N VAL A 156 -4.04 -11.67 1.50
CA VAL A 156 -4.63 -12.49 0.43
C VAL A 156 -6.07 -12.88 0.76
N GLU A 157 -6.38 -13.28 1.99
CA GLU A 157 -7.74 -13.67 2.35
C GLU A 157 -8.71 -12.48 2.34
N MET A 158 -8.27 -11.28 2.73
CA MET A 158 -9.06 -10.06 2.58
C MET A 158 -9.36 -9.77 1.10
N LEU A 159 -8.35 -9.82 0.22
CA LEU A 159 -8.56 -9.64 -1.23
C LEU A 159 -9.53 -10.66 -1.80
N LYS A 160 -9.39 -11.95 -1.43
CA LYS A 160 -10.35 -13.00 -1.83
C LYS A 160 -11.75 -12.70 -1.33
N THR A 161 -11.88 -12.25 -0.09
CA THR A 161 -13.17 -11.89 0.51
C THR A 161 -13.83 -10.76 -0.27
N PHE A 162 -13.09 -9.71 -0.63
CA PHE A 162 -13.58 -8.61 -1.44
C PHE A 162 -14.04 -9.07 -2.83
N TYR A 163 -13.22 -9.82 -3.57
CA TYR A 163 -13.54 -10.23 -4.94
C TYR A 163 -14.58 -11.36 -5.04
N ARG A 164 -14.86 -12.10 -3.95
CA ARG A 164 -15.98 -13.04 -3.89
C ARG A 164 -17.34 -12.34 -3.81
N GLN A 165 -17.39 -11.09 -3.36
CA GLN A 165 -18.63 -10.32 -3.27
C GLN A 165 -19.14 -9.98 -4.68
N GLU A 166 -20.44 -10.16 -4.92
CA GLU A 166 -21.05 -9.66 -6.16
C GLU A 166 -21.13 -8.13 -6.08
N ASN A 167 -20.72 -7.43 -7.14
CA ASN A 167 -20.85 -5.98 -7.21
C ASN A 167 -22.36 -5.61 -7.14
N PRO A 168 -22.85 -4.96 -6.08
CA PRO A 168 -24.28 -4.65 -5.93
C PRO A 168 -24.76 -3.64 -6.97
N ASN A 169 -23.85 -2.88 -7.57
CA ASN A 169 -24.13 -1.93 -8.64
C ASN A 169 -24.08 -2.59 -10.03
N ALA A 170 -23.61 -3.83 -10.14
CA ALA A 170 -23.63 -4.53 -11.42
C ALA A 170 -25.08 -4.80 -11.82
N PRO A 171 -25.46 -4.52 -13.09
CA PRO A 171 -26.77 -4.89 -13.58
C PRO A 171 -26.98 -6.39 -13.41
N LYS A 172 -28.18 -6.79 -12.98
CA LYS A 172 -28.53 -8.21 -12.82
C LYS A 172 -28.14 -8.96 -14.08
N SER A 173 -27.28 -9.97 -13.92
CA SER A 173 -26.86 -10.83 -15.01
C SER A 173 -28.10 -11.36 -15.75
N LYS A 174 -28.20 -11.09 -17.05
CA LYS A 174 -29.24 -11.68 -17.92
C LYS A 174 -28.94 -13.16 -18.23
N VAL A 175 -27.77 -13.65 -17.86
CA VAL A 175 -27.38 -15.06 -18.05
C VAL A 175 -28.02 -15.87 -16.93
N ARG A 176 -28.95 -16.75 -17.27
CA ARG A 176 -29.53 -17.73 -16.33
C ARG A 176 -28.39 -18.59 -15.76
N LYS A 177 -28.15 -18.52 -14.44
CA LYS A 177 -27.29 -19.48 -13.74
C LYS A 177 -27.90 -20.87 -14.00
N LYS A 178 -27.18 -21.76 -14.68
CA LYS A 178 -27.58 -23.17 -14.79
C LYS A 178 -27.49 -23.75 -13.39
N GLU A 179 -28.63 -24.06 -12.78
CA GLU A 179 -28.66 -24.87 -11.56
C GLU A 179 -28.08 -26.23 -11.92
N PHE A 180 -26.86 -26.50 -11.45
CA PHE A 180 -26.38 -27.87 -11.39
C PHE A 180 -27.10 -28.54 -10.23
N SER A 181 -28.15 -29.31 -10.57
CA SER A 181 -28.73 -30.29 -9.66
C SER A 181 -27.63 -31.22 -9.15
N LYS A 182 -27.66 -31.48 -7.85
CA LYS A 182 -26.74 -32.33 -7.07
C LYS A 182 -26.44 -33.68 -7.73
#